data_AF-A0A957AKY0-F1
#
_entry.id   AF-A0A957AKY0-F1
#
_cell.length_a   1.000
_cell.length_b   1.000
_cell.length_c   1.000
_cell.angle_alpha   90.00
_cell.angle_beta   90.00
_cell.angle_gamma   90.00
#
_symmetry.space_group_name_H-M   'P 1'
#
loop_
_entity.id
_entity.type
_entity.pdbx_description
1 polymer ?
#
loop_
_entity_poly.entity_id
_entity_poly.type
_entity_poly.pdbx_seq_one_letter_code
_entity_poly.pdbx_strand_id
1 'polypeptide(L)'
;MIVTQPALLCLASFWSTFTGRTSTRAVQADSAPGPASPPSAAVERATAIREERLVHATAVHAAPPDIRQDAVSADTPALEQPATAPLPDVEPAASGTGPLTANERRARAAALRALAFGRARRFDAAEAAFADAATLDPSLDLTRVPTFWSLERAAHEAAIAAYVAAGRAGDAAVLRARVQSVYRPKPLRPRGVPATT
;
A
#
# COMPACT_ATOMS: atom_id res chain seq x y z
N MET A 1 27.04 -33.78 37.23
CA MET A 1 26.59 -32.38 37.38
C MET A 1 25.50 -32.15 36.35
N ILE A 2 24.23 -32.10 36.79
CA ILE A 2 23.06 -32.02 35.93
C ILE A 2 22.61 -30.56 35.94
N VAL A 3 22.84 -29.84 34.84
CA VAL A 3 22.38 -28.46 34.68
C VAL A 3 21.01 -28.49 34.00
N THR A 4 19.99 -28.20 34.78
CA THR A 4 18.58 -28.13 34.38
C THR A 4 18.35 -26.89 33.51
N GLN A 5 17.81 -27.08 32.31
CA GLN A 5 17.42 -26.02 31.38
C GLN A 5 15.89 -25.81 31.36
N PRO A 6 15.30 -24.91 32.18
CA PRO A 6 13.91 -24.51 32.00
C PRO A 6 13.73 -23.15 31.29
N ALA A 7 14.80 -22.37 31.09
CA ALA A 7 14.66 -20.98 30.63
C ALA A 7 14.52 -20.78 29.11
N LEU A 8 14.90 -21.76 28.29
CA LEU A 8 14.89 -21.62 26.81
C LEU A 8 13.52 -21.87 26.16
N LEU A 9 12.58 -22.50 26.87
CA LEU A 9 11.24 -22.77 26.33
C LEU A 9 10.27 -21.57 26.40
N CYS A 10 10.57 -20.57 27.24
CA CYS A 10 9.74 -19.37 27.33
C CYS A 10 9.97 -18.39 26.17
N LEU A 11 11.16 -18.40 25.54
CA LEU A 11 11.50 -17.44 24.48
C LEU A 11 10.89 -17.83 23.12
N ALA A 12 10.75 -19.13 22.84
CA ALA A 12 10.19 -19.61 21.57
C ALA A 12 8.67 -19.36 21.45
N SER A 13 7.95 -19.35 22.58
CA SER A 13 6.49 -19.16 22.59
C SER A 13 6.08 -17.72 22.29
N PHE A 14 6.93 -16.73 22.59
CA PHE A 14 6.65 -15.32 22.31
C PHE A 14 6.73 -14.98 20.81
N TRP A 15 7.63 -15.64 20.07
CA TRP A 15 7.79 -15.41 18.64
C TRP A 15 6.64 -15.98 17.78
N SER A 16 5.97 -17.05 18.25
CA SER A 16 4.82 -17.62 17.53
C SER A 16 3.56 -16.75 17.60
N THR A 17 3.40 -15.94 18.66
CA THR A 17 2.25 -15.03 18.81
C THR A 17 2.38 -13.79 17.92
N PHE A 18 3.60 -13.40 17.55
CA PHE A 18 3.85 -12.18 16.77
C PHE A 18 3.63 -12.33 15.25
N THR A 19 3.60 -13.56 14.73
CA THR A 19 3.47 -13.82 13.27
C THR A 19 2.08 -14.22 12.81
N GLY A 20 1.06 -14.13 13.67
CA GLY A 20 -0.34 -14.29 13.26
C GLY A 20 -0.71 -15.67 12.71
N ARG A 21 0.09 -16.72 12.98
CA ARG A 21 -0.30 -18.11 12.71
C ARG A 21 -1.04 -18.68 13.91
N THR A 22 -2.29 -18.25 14.11
CA THR A 22 -3.21 -19.02 14.96
C THR A 22 -3.54 -20.32 14.23
N SER A 23 -2.91 -21.39 14.72
CA SER A 23 -3.31 -22.76 14.43
C SER A 23 -4.80 -22.90 14.69
N THR A 24 -5.54 -23.31 13.67
CA THR A 24 -6.97 -23.60 13.72
C THR A 24 -7.21 -24.78 14.66
N ARG A 25 -7.47 -24.46 15.94
CA ARG A 25 -8.06 -25.42 16.87
C ARG A 25 -9.48 -25.70 16.41
N ALA A 26 -9.69 -26.91 15.89
CA ALA A 26 -11.00 -27.49 15.66
C ALA A 26 -11.81 -27.41 16.97
N VAL A 27 -12.72 -26.44 17.05
CA VAL A 27 -13.80 -26.42 18.03
C VAL A 27 -14.99 -27.08 17.36
N GLN A 28 -15.12 -28.34 17.75
CA GLN A 28 -16.32 -29.14 17.89
C GLN A 28 -17.63 -28.35 17.80
N ALA A 29 -18.47 -28.80 16.87
CA ALA A 29 -19.83 -28.34 16.66
C ALA A 29 -20.67 -28.53 17.93
N ASP A 30 -21.29 -27.44 18.40
CA ASP A 30 -22.60 -27.54 19.03
C ASP A 30 -23.38 -26.22 18.90
N SER A 31 -24.54 -26.33 18.24
CA SER A 31 -25.75 -25.53 18.37
C SER A 31 -25.70 -23.99 18.28
N ALA A 32 -26.06 -23.45 17.11
CA ALA A 32 -26.66 -22.11 16.96
C ALA A 32 -27.64 -22.05 15.75
N PRO A 33 -28.72 -21.26 15.84
CA PRO A 33 -29.94 -21.39 15.02
C PRO A 33 -29.77 -20.85 13.60
N GLY A 34 -30.44 -21.51 12.65
CA GLY A 34 -30.34 -21.24 11.21
C GLY A 34 -30.73 -19.81 10.82
N PRO A 35 -30.09 -19.23 9.79
CA PRO A 35 -30.44 -17.91 9.29
C PRO A 35 -31.83 -17.94 8.66
N ALA A 36 -32.71 -17.09 9.17
CA ALA A 36 -34.03 -16.84 8.60
C ALA A 36 -33.89 -16.46 7.11
N SER A 37 -34.65 -17.15 6.26
CA SER A 37 -34.76 -16.82 4.83
C SER A 37 -35.18 -15.36 4.67
N PRO A 38 -34.54 -14.60 3.77
CA PRO A 38 -34.97 -13.23 3.49
C PRO A 38 -36.37 -13.23 2.85
N PRO A 39 -37.22 -12.23 3.14
CA PRO A 39 -38.56 -12.13 2.56
C PRO A 39 -38.48 -11.95 1.04
N SER A 40 -39.29 -12.70 0.28
CA SER A 40 -39.31 -12.72 -1.20
C SER A 40 -39.37 -11.34 -1.85
N ALA A 41 -39.92 -10.33 -1.17
CA ALA A 41 -40.01 -8.96 -1.65
C ALA A 41 -38.65 -8.26 -1.88
N ALA A 42 -37.56 -8.73 -1.25
CA ALA A 42 -36.22 -8.16 -1.45
C ALA A 42 -35.56 -8.65 -2.76
N VAL A 43 -35.95 -9.83 -3.25
CA VAL A 43 -35.37 -10.43 -4.46
C VAL A 43 -35.98 -9.80 -5.73
N GLU A 44 -37.28 -9.49 -5.73
CA GLU A 44 -37.95 -8.85 -6.87
C GLU A 44 -37.47 -7.41 -7.15
N ARG A 45 -37.02 -6.67 -6.13
CA ARG A 45 -36.48 -5.31 -6.34
C ARG A 45 -35.09 -5.32 -6.97
N ALA A 46 -34.31 -6.38 -6.76
CA ALA A 46 -32.95 -6.49 -7.31
C ALA A 46 -32.96 -6.85 -8.82
N THR A 47 -34.00 -7.53 -9.31
CA THR A 47 -34.13 -7.86 -10.74
C THR A 47 -34.62 -6.66 -11.56
N ALA A 48 -35.50 -5.82 -11.04
CA ALA A 48 -36.01 -4.63 -11.74
C ALA A 48 -34.90 -3.62 -12.09
N ILE A 49 -33.91 -3.41 -11.22
CA ILE A 49 -32.80 -2.46 -11.44
C ILE A 49 -31.84 -2.94 -12.56
N ARG A 50 -31.80 -4.25 -12.82
CA ARG A 50 -30.90 -4.84 -13.84
C ARG A 50 -31.46 -4.70 -15.25
N GLU A 51 -32.78 -4.71 -15.43
CA GLU A 51 -33.41 -4.61 -16.74
C GLU A 51 -33.39 -3.18 -17.31
N GLU A 52 -33.54 -2.14 -16.48
CA GLU A 52 -33.46 -0.74 -16.95
C GLU A 52 -32.09 -0.37 -17.52
N ARG A 53 -31.00 -0.96 -17.01
CA ARG A 53 -29.64 -0.70 -17.51
C ARG A 53 -29.34 -1.32 -18.87
N LEU A 54 -30.09 -2.34 -19.29
CA LEU A 54 -29.87 -3.00 -20.58
C LEU A 54 -30.50 -2.22 -21.74
N VAL A 55 -31.55 -1.43 -21.50
CA VAL A 55 -32.19 -0.60 -22.54
C VAL A 55 -31.35 0.64 -22.88
N HIS A 56 -30.59 1.19 -21.92
CA HIS A 56 -29.74 2.38 -22.15
C HIS A 56 -28.39 2.10 -22.83
N ALA A 57 -27.94 0.84 -22.92
CA ALA A 57 -26.64 0.51 -23.49
C ALA A 57 -26.63 0.43 -25.04
N THR A 58 -27.79 0.46 -25.69
CA THR A 58 -27.93 0.25 -27.15
C THR A 58 -27.94 1.53 -28.00
N ALA A 59 -27.76 2.72 -27.42
CA ALA A 59 -27.94 3.99 -28.13
C ALA A 59 -26.64 4.76 -28.50
N VAL A 60 -25.44 4.19 -28.30
CA VAL A 60 -24.16 4.92 -28.56
C VAL A 60 -23.26 4.19 -29.57
N HIS A 61 -23.83 3.43 -30.50
CA HIS A 61 -23.07 2.79 -31.58
C HIS A 61 -23.62 3.18 -32.95
N ALA A 62 -23.27 4.38 -33.41
CA ALA A 62 -23.46 4.80 -34.79
C ALA A 62 -22.36 5.80 -35.21
N ALA A 63 -21.30 5.29 -35.86
CA ALA A 63 -20.60 5.86 -37.03
C ALA A 63 -19.08 5.49 -37.07
N PRO A 64 -18.59 4.82 -38.13
CA PRO A 64 -17.16 4.65 -38.44
C PRO A 64 -16.77 5.44 -39.75
N PRO A 65 -15.61 5.23 -40.41
CA PRO A 65 -14.31 5.88 -40.14
C PRO A 65 -13.63 6.49 -41.39
N ASP A 66 -12.61 7.34 -41.22
CA ASP A 66 -11.54 7.59 -42.22
C ASP A 66 -10.41 8.32 -41.47
N ILE A 67 -9.13 7.92 -41.49
CA ILE A 67 -8.16 8.24 -42.55
C ILE A 67 -6.97 7.27 -42.47
N ARG A 68 -6.74 6.63 -43.62
CA ARG A 68 -5.49 6.17 -44.26
C ARG A 68 -4.18 6.11 -43.44
N GLN A 69 -3.67 4.88 -43.32
CA GLN A 69 -2.24 4.58 -43.32
C GLN A 69 -1.67 4.82 -44.71
N ASP A 70 -0.53 5.52 -44.79
CA ASP A 70 0.42 5.34 -45.89
C ASP A 70 1.79 5.01 -45.29
N ALA A 71 2.29 3.84 -45.66
CA ALA A 71 3.62 3.35 -45.40
C ALA A 71 4.55 3.86 -46.50
N VAL A 72 5.77 4.27 -46.13
CA VAL A 72 6.91 4.28 -47.05
C VAL A 72 8.13 3.73 -46.32
N SER A 73 8.54 2.53 -46.74
CA SER A 73 9.86 1.98 -46.53
C SER A 73 10.87 2.73 -47.39
N ALA A 74 12.04 3.02 -46.83
CA ALA A 74 13.25 3.22 -47.62
C ALA A 74 14.44 2.56 -46.91
N ASP A 75 14.93 1.54 -47.59
CA ASP A 75 16.09 0.71 -47.32
C ASP A 75 17.36 1.52 -47.68
N THR A 76 18.42 1.48 -46.88
CA THR A 76 19.79 1.87 -47.31
C THR A 76 20.83 1.15 -46.43
N PRO A 77 21.88 0.52 -47.01
CA PRO A 77 22.72 -0.44 -46.31
C PRO A 77 23.94 0.18 -45.59
N ALA A 78 24.27 -0.49 -44.48
CA ALA A 78 25.58 -0.72 -43.85
C ALA A 78 26.80 0.11 -44.26
N LEU A 79 27.34 0.85 -43.28
CA LEU A 79 28.78 0.92 -43.02
C LEU A 79 29.03 0.76 -41.51
N GLU A 80 30.00 -0.10 -41.20
CA GLU A 80 30.54 -0.45 -39.88
C GLU A 80 30.91 0.77 -39.01
N GLN A 81 30.69 0.67 -37.68
CA GLN A 81 31.69 0.92 -36.63
C GLN A 81 31.15 0.57 -35.22
N PRO A 82 32.02 0.37 -34.20
CA PRO A 82 31.94 -0.77 -33.31
C PRO A 82 31.23 -0.49 -31.98
N ALA A 83 30.91 -1.61 -31.32
CA ALA A 83 30.43 -1.78 -29.95
C ALA A 83 30.71 -0.64 -28.96
N THR A 84 29.65 0.01 -28.52
CA THR A 84 29.46 0.43 -27.13
C THR A 84 27.97 0.24 -26.84
N ALA A 85 27.64 -0.79 -26.07
CA ALA A 85 26.26 -0.99 -25.63
C ALA A 85 25.85 0.23 -24.80
N PRO A 86 24.80 0.98 -25.19
CA PRO A 86 24.23 1.98 -24.30
C PRO A 86 23.56 1.22 -23.15
N LEU A 87 24.03 1.49 -21.94
CA LEU A 87 23.31 1.18 -20.71
C LEU A 87 21.85 1.67 -20.86
N PRO A 88 20.84 0.95 -20.35
CA PRO A 88 19.49 1.49 -20.33
C PRO A 88 19.50 2.80 -19.56
N ASP A 89 19.12 3.89 -20.22
CA ASP A 89 18.91 5.19 -19.61
C ASP A 89 17.96 5.04 -18.41
N VAL A 90 18.54 5.05 -17.21
CA VAL A 90 17.79 5.30 -15.99
C VAL A 90 17.53 6.80 -15.99
N GLU A 91 16.49 7.20 -16.73
CA GLU A 91 15.93 8.55 -16.70
C GLU A 91 15.73 8.93 -15.22
N PRO A 92 16.48 9.93 -14.70
CA PRO A 92 16.30 10.38 -13.33
C PRO A 92 14.90 10.97 -13.22
N ALA A 93 14.08 10.39 -12.35
CA ALA A 93 12.70 10.77 -12.07
C ALA A 93 12.49 12.29 -12.21
N ALA A 94 12.02 12.68 -13.40
CA ALA A 94 11.83 14.07 -13.75
C ALA A 94 10.83 14.66 -12.74
N SER A 95 11.28 15.65 -11.99
CA SER A 95 10.39 16.53 -11.24
C SER A 95 9.59 17.31 -12.28
N GLY A 96 8.48 16.71 -12.72
CA GLY A 96 7.71 17.15 -13.87
C GLY A 96 6.98 18.45 -13.60
N THR A 97 7.40 19.50 -14.30
CA THR A 97 6.62 20.73 -14.54
C THR A 97 5.49 20.51 -15.56
N GLY A 98 5.21 19.24 -15.91
CA GLY A 98 4.12 18.82 -16.78
C GLY A 98 2.86 18.43 -16.01
N PRO A 99 1.71 18.29 -16.72
CA PRO A 99 0.49 17.79 -16.10
C PRO A 99 0.69 16.37 -15.57
N LEU A 100 0.35 16.16 -14.29
CA LEU A 100 0.43 14.86 -13.61
C LEU A 100 -0.29 13.77 -14.41
N THR A 101 0.30 12.58 -14.50
CA THR A 101 -0.35 11.44 -15.17
C THR A 101 -1.62 11.00 -14.41
N ALA A 102 -2.49 10.23 -15.08
CA ALA A 102 -3.70 9.72 -14.43
C ALA A 102 -3.38 8.82 -13.22
N ASN A 103 -2.29 8.05 -13.30
CA ASN A 103 -1.84 7.16 -12.22
C ASN A 103 -1.30 7.96 -11.03
N GLU A 104 -0.44 8.97 -11.27
CA GLU A 104 0.06 9.86 -10.21
C GLU A 104 -1.08 10.56 -9.47
N ARG A 105 -2.11 11.04 -10.18
CA ARG A 105 -3.28 11.66 -9.53
C ARG A 105 -4.02 10.68 -8.63
N ARG A 106 -4.22 9.44 -9.08
CA ARG A 106 -4.86 8.39 -8.28
C ARG A 106 -3.99 7.99 -7.08
N ALA A 107 -2.68 7.87 -7.27
CA ALA A 107 -1.74 7.56 -6.21
C ALA A 107 -1.74 8.64 -5.12
N ARG A 108 -1.71 9.92 -5.51
CA ARG A 108 -1.83 11.05 -4.57
C ARG A 108 -3.18 11.04 -3.85
N ALA A 109 -4.28 10.79 -4.55
CA ALA A 109 -5.59 10.67 -3.92
C ALA A 109 -5.65 9.51 -2.92
N ALA A 110 -5.05 8.36 -3.24
CA ALA A 110 -4.92 7.23 -2.32
C ALA A 110 -4.08 7.58 -1.09
N ALA A 111 -2.94 8.26 -1.26
CA ALA A 111 -2.12 8.73 -0.15
C ALA A 111 -2.89 9.70 0.76
N LEU A 112 -3.66 10.64 0.22
CA LEU A 112 -4.49 11.55 1.01
C LEU A 112 -5.59 10.81 1.79
N ARG A 113 -6.22 9.78 1.18
CA ARG A 113 -7.17 8.90 1.90
C ARG A 113 -6.49 8.17 3.05
N ALA A 114 -5.28 7.64 2.82
CA ALA A 114 -4.50 6.98 3.85
C ALA A 114 -4.17 7.91 5.03
N LEU A 115 -3.83 9.18 4.76
CA LEU A 115 -3.64 10.18 5.82
C LEU A 115 -4.92 10.40 6.65
N ALA A 116 -6.09 10.43 6.00
CA ALA A 116 -7.37 10.58 6.70
C ALA A 116 -7.64 9.36 7.61
N PHE A 117 -7.37 8.15 7.14
CA PHE A 117 -7.50 6.94 7.97
C PHE A 117 -6.50 6.91 9.13
N GLY A 118 -5.26 7.33 8.90
CA GLY A 118 -4.24 7.45 9.95
C GLY A 118 -4.67 8.40 11.07
N ARG A 119 -5.28 9.55 10.72
CA ARG A 119 -5.85 10.48 11.71
C ARG A 119 -7.04 9.91 12.46
N ALA A 120 -7.87 9.13 11.78
CA ALA A 120 -9.00 8.42 12.39
C ALA A 120 -8.57 7.17 13.19
N ARG A 121 -7.26 6.91 13.36
CA ARG A 121 -6.69 5.72 14.00
C ARG A 121 -7.15 4.39 13.39
N ARG A 122 -7.49 4.41 12.10
CA ARG A 122 -7.87 3.21 11.33
C ARG A 122 -6.65 2.72 10.56
N PHE A 123 -5.68 2.15 11.27
CA PHE A 123 -4.36 1.86 10.71
C PHE A 123 -4.36 0.78 9.63
N ASP A 124 -5.20 -0.26 9.76
CA ASP A 124 -5.31 -1.30 8.72
C ASP A 124 -5.84 -0.73 7.39
N ALA A 125 -6.82 0.18 7.47
CA ALA A 125 -7.34 0.88 6.29
C ALA A 125 -6.33 1.89 5.71
N ALA A 126 -5.51 2.49 6.58
CA ALA A 126 -4.43 3.38 6.15
C ALA A 126 -3.34 2.58 5.41
N GLU A 127 -2.95 1.41 5.91
CA GLU A 127 -1.99 0.51 5.26
C GLU A 127 -2.43 0.15 3.84
N ALA A 128 -3.67 -0.32 3.68
CA ALA A 128 -4.22 -0.66 2.37
C ALA A 128 -4.19 0.54 1.40
N ALA A 129 -4.61 1.72 1.86
CA ALA A 129 -4.61 2.92 1.03
C ALA A 129 -3.20 3.44 0.70
N PHE A 130 -2.22 3.27 1.59
CA PHE A 130 -0.81 3.56 1.30
C PHE A 130 -0.23 2.54 0.31
N ALA A 131 -0.61 1.27 0.40
CA ALA A 131 -0.16 0.23 -0.51
C ALA A 131 -0.70 0.48 -1.94
N ASP A 132 -1.97 0.88 -2.05
CA ASP A 132 -2.56 1.33 -3.32
C ASP A 132 -1.74 2.48 -3.91
N ALA A 133 -1.40 3.49 -3.10
CA ALA A 133 -0.63 4.64 -3.55
C ALA A 133 0.78 4.25 -4.04
N ALA A 134 1.48 3.41 -3.27
CA ALA A 134 2.82 2.95 -3.60
C ALA A 134 2.87 2.02 -4.82
N THR A 135 1.79 1.29 -5.09
CA THR A 135 1.65 0.41 -6.26
C THR A 135 1.33 1.21 -7.54
N LEU A 136 0.48 2.23 -7.43
CA LEU A 136 0.08 3.07 -8.57
C LEU A 136 1.20 3.99 -9.06
N ASP A 137 2.02 4.50 -8.13
CA ASP A 137 3.16 5.36 -8.45
C ASP A 137 4.41 4.93 -7.65
N PRO A 138 5.31 4.14 -8.28
CA PRO A 138 6.57 3.71 -7.65
C PRO A 138 7.51 4.86 -7.33
N SER A 139 7.36 6.02 -7.97
CA SER A 139 8.18 7.22 -7.71
C SER A 139 7.64 8.07 -6.55
N LEU A 140 6.45 7.76 -6.04
CA LEU A 140 5.81 8.53 -4.97
C LEU A 140 6.59 8.41 -3.65
N ASP A 141 7.05 9.56 -3.16
CA ASP A 141 7.64 9.71 -1.82
C ASP A 141 6.56 10.17 -0.83
N LEU A 142 6.10 9.24 0.02
CA LEU A 142 5.08 9.50 1.04
C LEU A 142 5.56 10.54 2.07
N THR A 143 6.88 10.68 2.27
CA THR A 143 7.44 11.61 3.25
C THR A 143 7.34 13.07 2.85
N ARG A 144 7.13 13.33 1.55
CA ARG A 144 6.89 14.67 0.99
C ARG A 144 5.41 15.05 0.97
N VAL A 145 4.51 14.11 1.28
CA VAL A 145 3.09 14.42 1.34
C VAL A 145 2.85 15.37 2.52
N PRO A 146 2.12 16.49 2.32
CA PRO A 146 1.83 17.42 3.40
C PRO A 146 1.23 16.69 4.60
N THR A 147 1.58 17.13 5.81
CA THR A 147 1.02 16.61 7.08
C THR A 147 1.30 15.12 7.38
N PHE A 148 2.14 14.45 6.61
CA PHE A 148 2.53 13.06 6.87
C PHE A 148 3.21 12.88 8.23
N TRP A 149 4.12 13.79 8.58
CA TRP A 149 4.87 13.74 9.85
C TRP A 149 4.06 14.14 11.09
N SER A 150 2.84 14.68 10.92
CA SER A 150 1.96 14.95 12.06
C SER A 150 1.08 13.77 12.45
N LEU A 151 1.18 12.64 11.74
CA LEU A 151 0.49 11.42 12.08
C LEU A 151 1.06 10.76 13.35
N GLU A 152 0.29 9.84 13.92
CA GLU A 152 0.78 8.99 15.01
C GLU A 152 1.77 7.95 14.50
N ARG A 153 2.67 7.51 15.39
CA ARG A 153 3.69 6.50 15.06
C ARG A 153 3.07 5.24 14.44
N ALA A 154 1.92 4.79 14.91
CA ALA A 154 1.24 3.61 14.36
C ALA A 154 0.84 3.78 12.88
N ALA A 155 0.47 5.00 12.44
CA ALA A 155 0.19 5.27 11.04
C ALA A 155 1.47 5.28 10.18
N HIS A 156 2.62 5.68 10.75
CA HIS A 156 3.91 5.55 10.06
C HIS A 156 4.32 4.09 9.91
N GLU A 157 4.10 3.24 10.91
CA GLU A 157 4.35 1.79 10.80
C GLU A 157 3.45 1.16 9.71
N ALA A 158 2.18 1.58 9.60
CA ALA A 158 1.29 1.17 8.50
C ALA A 158 1.85 1.61 7.13
N ALA A 159 2.41 2.81 7.01
CA ALA A 159 3.05 3.27 5.77
C ALA A 159 4.33 2.47 5.44
N ILE A 160 5.10 2.05 6.46
CA ILE A 160 6.26 1.18 6.28
C ILE A 160 5.81 -0.20 5.79
N ALA A 161 4.76 -0.78 6.38
CA ALA A 161 4.19 -2.06 5.96
C ALA A 161 3.71 -1.99 4.50
N ALA A 162 3.04 -0.91 4.12
CA ALA A 162 2.61 -0.65 2.75
C ALA A 162 3.77 -0.61 1.75
N TYR A 163 4.89 0.04 2.09
CA TYR A 163 6.08 0.03 1.21
C TYR A 163 6.68 -1.37 1.07
N VAL A 164 6.69 -2.16 2.14
CA VAL A 164 7.14 -3.57 2.07
C VAL A 164 6.21 -4.38 1.18
N ALA A 165 4.89 -4.22 1.32
CA ALA A 165 3.89 -4.91 0.50
C ALA A 165 3.99 -4.56 -0.99
N ALA A 166 4.36 -3.30 -1.30
CA ALA A 166 4.61 -2.85 -2.68
C ALA A 166 5.99 -3.24 -3.24
N GLY A 167 6.79 -4.03 -2.51
CA GLY A 167 8.13 -4.45 -2.94
C GLY A 167 9.21 -3.37 -2.81
N ARG A 168 8.90 -2.23 -2.17
CA ARG A 168 9.81 -1.08 -1.98
C ARG A 168 10.57 -1.16 -0.65
N ALA A 169 11.28 -2.27 -0.44
CA ALA A 169 11.97 -2.53 0.83
C ALA A 169 13.04 -1.49 1.20
N GLY A 170 13.72 -0.92 0.19
CA GLY A 170 14.71 0.16 0.39
C GLY A 170 14.08 1.41 0.99
N ASP A 171 12.97 1.87 0.40
CA ASP A 171 12.24 3.04 0.90
C ASP A 171 11.61 2.79 2.27
N ALA A 172 11.11 1.56 2.51
CA ALA A 172 10.62 1.14 3.81
C ALA A 172 11.71 1.22 4.90
N ALA A 173 12.95 0.84 4.57
CA ALA A 173 14.08 0.93 5.49
C ALA A 173 14.47 2.39 5.80
N VAL A 174 14.51 3.25 4.78
CA VAL A 174 14.75 4.69 4.94
C VAL A 174 13.67 5.34 5.80
N LEU A 175 12.40 5.03 5.52
CA LEU A 175 11.27 5.54 6.30
C LEU A 175 11.34 5.06 7.75
N ARG A 176 11.63 3.77 7.99
CA ARG A 176 11.80 3.21 9.34
C ARG A 176 12.92 3.91 10.11
N ALA A 177 14.08 4.12 9.50
CA ALA A 177 15.19 4.84 10.12
C ALA A 177 14.78 6.28 10.52
N ARG A 178 14.02 6.95 9.66
CA ARG A 178 13.53 8.30 9.92
C ARG A 178 12.45 8.35 11.00
N VAL A 179 11.54 7.38 11.05
CA VAL A 179 10.56 7.25 12.13
C VAL A 179 11.27 7.03 13.46
N GLN A 180 12.29 6.19 13.51
CA GLN A 180 13.08 5.96 14.72
C GLN A 180 13.81 7.22 15.22
N SER A 181 14.31 8.06 14.31
CA SER A 181 14.96 9.32 14.69
C SER A 181 13.96 10.36 15.21
N VAL A 182 12.77 10.44 14.60
CA VAL A 182 11.69 11.36 15.02
C VAL A 182 11.11 10.98 16.38
N TYR A 183 10.87 9.68 16.62
CA TYR A 183 10.26 9.18 17.86
C TYR A 183 11.29 8.69 18.90
N ARG A 184 12.55 9.15 18.82
CA ARG A 184 13.59 8.70 19.74
C ARG A 184 13.24 9.10 21.19
N PRO A 185 13.26 8.17 22.16
CA PRO A 185 13.05 8.52 23.55
C PRO A 185 14.15 9.47 24.03
N LYS A 186 13.77 10.62 24.61
CA LYS A 186 14.71 11.53 25.24
C LYS A 186 15.26 10.85 26.51
N PRO A 187 16.58 10.82 26.72
CA PRO A 187 17.13 10.31 27.97
C PRO A 187 16.61 11.17 29.12
N LEU A 188 16.06 10.51 30.15
CA LEU A 188 15.60 11.20 31.36
C LEU A 188 16.81 11.81 32.03
N ARG A 189 16.78 13.14 32.23
CA ARG A 189 17.84 13.81 32.98
C ARG A 189 17.79 13.28 34.43
N PRO A 190 18.90 12.75 34.98
CA PRO A 190 18.92 12.32 36.36
C PRO A 190 18.58 13.53 37.25
N ARG A 191 17.54 13.38 38.08
CA ARG A 191 17.14 14.40 39.04
C ARG A 191 18.31 14.58 40.01
N GLY A 192 18.94 15.75 39.99
CA GLY A 192 20.03 16.07 40.89
C GLY A 192 19.58 15.88 42.33
N VAL A 193 20.28 15.03 43.08
CA VAL A 193 20.05 14.87 44.51
C VAL A 193 20.54 16.16 45.18
N PRO A 194 19.71 16.87 45.95
CA PRO A 194 20.16 18.08 46.62
C PRO A 194 21.21 17.70 47.67
N ALA A 195 22.39 18.33 47.58
CA ALA A 195 23.44 18.19 48.57
C ALA A 195 22.92 18.69 49.92
N THR A 196 22.87 17.80 50.90
CA THR A 196 22.53 18.14 52.28
C THR A 196 23.84 18.59 52.95
N THR A 197 23.92 19.85 53.34
CA THR A 197 24.98 20.41 54.18
C THR A 197 24.34 21.09 55.38
#